data_AF-A0A924MGQ9-F1
#
_entry.id   AF-A0A924MGQ9-F1
#
_cell.length_a   1.000
_cell.length_b   1.000
_cell.length_c   1.000
_cell.angle_alpha   90.00
_cell.angle_beta   90.00
_cell.angle_gamma   90.00
#
_symmetry.space_group_name_H-M   'P 1'
#
loop_
_entity.id
_entity.type
_entity.pdbx_description
1 polymer ?
#
loop_
_entity_poly.entity_id
_entity_poly.type
_entity_poly.pdbx_seq_one_letter_code
_entity_poly.pdbx_strand_id
1 'polypeptide(L)'
;MKDLINIYESSVPQKIDPKAQAELKAIIAETNRDIREKGLKHWCFLALLVLGALGVIIVTIVKILHLILPEQYKWLNQEQISKIEEFLTSGVIGGSIVGIYKSKAAGSNKED
;
A
#
# COMPACT_ATOMS: atom_id res chain seq x y z
N MET A 1 44.84 -24.04 -21.10
CA MET A 1 43.38 -23.82 -20.94
C MET A 1 42.72 -24.75 -19.93
N LYS A 2 43.33 -25.91 -19.60
CA LYS A 2 42.87 -26.79 -18.50
C LYS A 2 43.26 -26.25 -17.11
N ASP A 3 44.34 -25.48 -17.03
CA ASP A 3 44.86 -24.94 -15.76
C ASP A 3 44.02 -23.78 -15.20
N LEU A 4 43.31 -23.05 -16.07
CA LEU A 4 42.42 -21.96 -15.66
C LEU A 4 41.09 -22.46 -15.09
N ILE A 5 40.67 -23.69 -15.46
CA ILE A 5 39.47 -24.32 -14.92
C ILE A 5 39.73 -24.77 -13.47
N ASN A 6 40.94 -25.28 -13.21
CA ASN A 6 41.33 -25.81 -11.90
C ASN A 6 41.47 -24.71 -10.82
N ILE A 7 41.74 -23.46 -11.22
CA ILE A 7 41.84 -22.31 -10.29
C ILE A 7 40.44 -21.83 -9.87
N TYR A 8 39.44 -21.91 -10.75
CA TYR A 8 38.08 -21.44 -10.45
C TYR A 8 37.34 -22.38 -9.48
N GLU A 9 37.67 -23.66 -9.51
CA GLU A 9 37.08 -24.66 -8.60
C GLU A 9 37.65 -24.57 -7.17
N SER A 10 38.81 -23.91 -7.00
CA SER A 10 39.49 -23.72 -5.71
C SER A 10 38.99 -22.51 -4.90
N SER A 11 38.20 -21.60 -5.47
CA SER A 11 37.71 -20.39 -4.77
C SER A 11 36.34 -20.54 -4.12
N VAL A 12 35.71 -21.71 -4.22
CA VAL A 12 34.51 -22.02 -3.43
C VAL A 12 35.00 -22.62 -2.10
N PRO A 13 34.78 -21.96 -0.94
CA PRO A 13 35.25 -22.50 0.33
C PRO A 13 34.59 -23.88 0.59
N GLN A 14 35.39 -24.94 0.46
CA GLN A 14 35.01 -26.29 0.87
C GLN A 14 34.86 -26.31 2.39
N LYS A 15 33.69 -26.74 2.86
CA LYS A 15 33.14 -26.61 4.22
C LYS A 15 32.80 -25.17 4.61
N ILE A 16 31.62 -24.74 4.18
CA ILE A 16 30.88 -23.72 4.91
C ILE A 16 30.60 -24.29 6.31
N ASP A 17 31.18 -23.67 7.33
CA ASP A 17 30.98 -24.05 8.73
C ASP A 17 29.48 -24.21 9.01
N PRO A 18 29.02 -25.34 9.59
CA PRO A 18 27.60 -25.54 9.89
C PRO A 18 27.02 -24.41 10.75
N LYS A 19 27.85 -23.75 11.57
CA LYS A 19 27.47 -22.57 12.33
C LYS A 19 27.21 -21.36 11.44
N ALA A 20 28.07 -21.12 10.45
CA ALA A 20 27.87 -20.03 9.48
C ALA A 20 26.62 -20.24 8.61
N GLN A 21 26.28 -21.50 8.28
CA GLN A 21 25.01 -21.80 7.59
C GLN A 21 23.78 -21.56 8.49
N ALA A 22 23.89 -21.86 9.78
CA ALA A 22 22.79 -21.63 10.73
C ALA A 22 22.53 -20.13 10.95
N GLU A 23 23.60 -19.33 11.09
CA GLU A 23 23.51 -17.87 11.20
C GLU A 23 22.92 -17.24 9.93
N LEU A 24 23.36 -17.67 8.75
CA LEU A 24 22.80 -17.20 7.48
C LEU A 24 21.31 -17.54 7.35
N LYS A 25 20.89 -18.75 7.75
CA LYS A 25 19.47 -19.15 7.74
C LYS A 25 18.64 -18.32 8.71
N ALA A 26 19.17 -17.98 9.88
CA ALA A 26 18.49 -17.12 10.85
C ALA A 26 18.28 -15.70 10.30
N ILE A 27 19.31 -15.12 9.68
CA ILE A 27 19.24 -13.79 9.05
C ILE A 27 18.23 -13.79 7.89
N ILE A 28 18.23 -14.83 7.05
CA ILE A 28 17.26 -14.97 5.95
C ILE A 28 15.83 -15.12 6.50
N ALA A 29 15.64 -15.89 7.56
CA ALA A 29 14.32 -16.08 8.18
C ALA A 29 13.76 -14.77 8.78
N GLU A 30 14.62 -14.00 9.45
CA GLU A 30 14.26 -12.68 10.00
C GLU A 30 13.94 -11.67 8.88
N THR A 31 14.79 -11.62 7.84
CA THR A 31 14.56 -10.78 6.65
C THR A 31 13.25 -11.13 5.94
N ASN A 32 12.95 -12.42 5.79
CA ASN A 32 11.70 -12.88 5.18
C ASN A 32 10.48 -12.52 6.02
N ARG A 33 10.60 -12.49 7.36
CA ARG A 33 9.52 -12.04 8.24
C ARG A 33 9.25 -10.56 8.04
N ASP A 34 10.29 -9.74 7.98
CA ASP A 34 10.17 -8.29 7.72
C ASP A 34 9.57 -7.98 6.34
N ILE A 35 10.00 -8.69 5.29
CA ILE A 35 9.46 -8.54 3.93
C ILE A 35 7.98 -8.91 3.92
N ARG A 36 7.59 -9.97 4.62
CA ARG A 36 6.20 -10.44 4.67
C ARG A 36 5.31 -9.47 5.45
N GLU A 37 5.79 -8.93 6.57
CA GLU A 37 5.06 -7.91 7.33
C GLU A 37 4.91 -6.60 6.55
N LYS A 38 5.97 -6.13 5.87
CA LYS A 38 5.92 -4.94 5.00
C LYS A 38 5.04 -5.15 3.78
N GLY A 39 5.10 -6.34 3.18
CA GLY A 39 4.26 -6.75 2.06
C GLY A 39 2.78 -6.74 2.42
N LEU A 40 2.40 -7.34 3.55
CA LEU A 40 1.01 -7.35 4.01
C LEU A 40 0.46 -5.93 4.24
N LYS A 41 1.25 -5.04 4.84
CA LYS A 41 0.84 -3.64 5.04
C LYS A 41 0.63 -2.92 3.71
N HIS A 42 1.52 -3.13 2.74
CA HIS A 42 1.40 -2.54 1.42
C HIS A 42 0.16 -3.07 0.67
N TRP A 43 -0.06 -4.38 0.68
CA TRP A 43 -1.24 -4.99 0.07
C TRP A 43 -2.55 -4.57 0.75
N CYS A 44 -2.55 -4.46 2.08
CA CYS A 44 -3.70 -3.96 2.84
C CYS A 44 -4.01 -2.50 2.46
N PHE A 45 -2.99 -1.65 2.38
CA PHE A 45 -3.17 -0.25 1.96
C PHE A 45 -3.68 -0.15 0.52
N LEU A 46 -3.12 -0.95 -0.40
CA LEU A 46 -3.57 -1.00 -1.79
C LEU A 46 -5.03 -1.47 -1.89
N ALA A 47 -5.41 -2.49 -1.13
CA ALA A 47 -6.79 -2.98 -1.08
C ALA A 47 -7.75 -1.91 -0.56
N LEU A 48 -7.37 -1.19 0.50
CA LEU A 48 -8.17 -0.07 1.02
C LEU A 48 -8.32 1.06 -0.01
N LEU A 49 -7.26 1.37 -0.76
CA LEU A 49 -7.29 2.39 -1.80
C LEU A 49 -8.23 1.97 -2.95
N VAL A 50 -8.16 0.73 -3.40
CA VAL A 50 -9.05 0.18 -4.44
C VAL A 50 -10.50 0.16 -3.97
N LEU A 51 -10.76 -0.30 -2.74
CA LEU A 51 -12.11 -0.30 -2.16
C LEU A 51 -12.67 1.11 -2.00
N GLY A 52 -11.85 2.06 -1.56
CA GLY A 52 -12.23 3.47 -1.45
C GLY A 52 -12.59 4.06 -2.82
N ALA A 53 -11.76 3.82 -3.84
CA ALA A 53 -12.03 4.28 -5.21
C ALA A 53 -13.33 3.70 -5.78
N LEU A 54 -13.55 2.40 -5.60
CA LEU A 54 -14.81 1.74 -5.99
C LEU A 54 -16.01 2.34 -5.26
N GLY A 55 -15.89 2.63 -3.97
CA GLY A 55 -16.95 3.27 -3.19
C GLY A 55 -17.36 4.63 -3.76
N VAL A 56 -16.39 5.48 -4.12
CA VAL A 56 -16.66 6.80 -4.73
C VAL A 56 -17.35 6.65 -6.09
N ILE A 57 -16.93 5.69 -6.91
CA ILE A 57 -17.55 5.42 -8.21
C ILE A 57 -19.02 5.01 -8.03
N ILE A 58 -19.31 4.10 -7.09
CA ILE A 58 -20.67 3.64 -6.81
C ILE A 58 -21.56 4.81 -6.37
N VAL A 59 -21.08 5.65 -5.43
CA VAL A 59 -21.84 6.83 -4.99
C VAL A 59 -22.11 7.79 -6.15
N THR A 60 -21.14 7.98 -7.03
CA THR A 60 -21.29 8.84 -8.22
C THR A 60 -22.36 8.29 -9.16
N ILE A 61 -22.38 6.98 -9.40
CA ILE A 61 -23.41 6.32 -10.23
C ILE A 61 -24.79 6.49 -9.60
N VAL A 62 -24.91 6.28 -8.28
CA VAL A 62 -26.18 6.47 -7.55
C VAL A 62 -26.68 7.91 -7.70
N LYS A 63 -25.78 8.90 -7.61
CA LYS A 63 -26.13 10.31 -7.83
C LYS A 63 -26.64 10.58 -9.25
N ILE A 64 -25.97 10.03 -10.26
CA ILE A 64 -26.40 10.16 -11.68
C ILE A 64 -27.78 9.53 -11.89
N LEU A 65 -27.99 8.31 -11.36
CA LEU A 65 -29.30 7.65 -11.44
C LEU A 65 -30.39 8.48 -10.78
N HIS A 66 -30.10 9.07 -9.62
CA HIS A 66 -31.07 9.93 -8.93
C HIS A 66 -31.39 11.22 -9.72
N LEU A 67 -30.47 11.73 -10.55
CA LEU A 67 -30.77 12.87 -11.44
C LEU A 67 -31.68 12.50 -12.61
N ILE A 68 -31.62 11.24 -13.08
CA ILE A 68 -32.36 10.77 -14.25
C ILE A 68 -33.72 10.18 -13.87
N LEU A 69 -33.82 9.53 -12.69
CA LEU A 69 -35.02 8.81 -12.29
C LEU A 69 -36.11 9.73 -11.70
N PRO A 70 -37.39 9.53 -12.07
CA PRO A 70 -38.51 10.21 -11.44
C PRO A 70 -38.66 9.79 -9.98
N GLU A 71 -39.31 10.63 -9.17
CA GLU A 71 -39.26 10.53 -7.70
C GLU A 71 -39.66 9.18 -7.12
N GLN A 72 -40.52 8.48 -7.84
CA GLN A 72 -41.11 7.19 -7.51
C GLN A 72 -40.07 6.05 -7.46
N TYR A 73 -38.94 6.21 -8.15
CA TYR A 73 -37.86 5.22 -8.22
C TYR A 73 -36.61 5.64 -7.45
N LYS A 74 -36.66 6.77 -6.73
CA LYS A 74 -35.55 7.22 -5.88
C LYS A 74 -35.46 6.30 -4.66
N TRP A 75 -34.41 5.49 -4.61
CA TRP A 75 -34.21 4.56 -3.49
C TRP A 75 -33.65 5.24 -2.24
N LEU A 76 -32.98 6.40 -2.41
CA LEU A 76 -32.48 7.23 -1.31
C LEU A 76 -33.21 8.56 -1.26
N ASN A 77 -33.44 9.04 -0.04
CA ASN A 77 -33.95 10.38 0.22
C ASN A 77 -32.84 11.43 0.01
N GLN A 78 -33.22 12.66 -0.35
CA GLN A 78 -32.29 13.78 -0.57
C GLN A 78 -31.41 14.05 0.65
N GLU A 79 -31.97 13.94 1.85
CA GLU A 79 -31.22 14.13 3.10
C GLU A 79 -30.10 13.08 3.26
N GLN A 80 -30.33 11.85 2.81
CA GLN A 80 -29.32 10.78 2.89
C GLN A 80 -28.17 11.02 1.90
N ILE A 81 -28.49 11.53 0.70
CA ILE A 81 -27.47 11.89 -0.29
C ILE A 81 -26.59 13.03 0.22
N SER A 82 -27.20 14.07 0.80
CA SER A 82 -26.45 15.21 1.36
C SER A 82 -25.45 14.75 2.43
N LYS A 83 -25.86 13.85 3.34
CA LYS A 83 -24.96 13.29 4.37
C LYS A 83 -23.80 12.49 3.77
N ILE A 84 -24.04 11.75 2.69
CA ILE A 84 -22.98 11.00 1.98
C ILE A 84 -22.00 11.99 1.33
N GLU A 85 -22.49 13.06 0.72
CA GLU A 85 -21.65 14.09 0.11
C GLU A 85 -20.79 14.84 1.13
N GLU A 86 -21.35 15.20 2.28
CA GLU A 86 -20.62 15.80 3.40
C GLU A 86 -19.53 14.85 3.95
N PHE A 87 -19.83 13.57 4.04
CA PHE A 87 -18.85 12.56 4.46
C PHE A 87 -17.71 12.40 3.46
N LEU A 88 -18.03 12.34 2.15
CA LEU A 88 -17.01 12.23 1.11
C LEU A 88 -16.14 13.50 1.03
N THR A 89 -16.76 14.67 1.10
CA THR A 89 -16.03 15.95 1.06
C THR A 89 -15.15 16.14 2.30
N SER A 90 -15.63 15.81 3.50
CA SER A 90 -14.81 15.86 4.71
C SER A 90 -13.63 14.88 4.67
N GLY A 91 -13.82 13.68 4.10
CA GLY A 91 -12.74 12.72 3.87
C GLY A 91 -11.69 13.20 2.87
N VAL A 92 -12.12 13.76 1.74
CA VAL A 92 -11.21 14.30 0.69
C VAL A 92 -10.44 15.51 1.22
N ILE A 93 -11.13 16.44 1.88
CA ILE A 93 -10.52 17.64 2.44
C ILE A 93 -9.53 17.27 3.56
N GLY A 94 -9.95 16.39 4.48
CA GLY A 94 -9.09 15.92 5.57
C GLY A 94 -7.84 15.20 5.07
N GLY A 95 -7.98 14.30 4.09
CA GLY A 95 -6.84 13.59 3.49
C GLY A 95 -5.88 14.53 2.76
N SER A 96 -6.40 15.52 2.03
CA SER A 96 -5.60 16.50 1.30
C SER A 96 -4.78 17.38 2.23
N ILE A 97 -5.41 17.86 3.31
CA ILE A 97 -4.75 18.69 4.32
C ILE A 97 -3.62 17.90 5.01
N VAL A 98 -3.89 16.68 5.47
CA VAL A 98 -2.87 15.83 6.12
C VAL A 98 -1.70 15.53 5.17
N GLY A 99 -1.97 15.30 3.88
CA GLY A 99 -0.94 15.13 2.85
C GLY A 99 -0.01 16.34 2.71
N ILE A 100 -0.58 17.55 2.70
CA ILE A 100 0.17 18.81 2.61
C ILE A 100 1.02 19.03 3.87
N TYR A 101 0.45 18.84 5.06
CA TYR A 101 1.20 19.00 6.33
C TYR A 101 2.33 17.97 6.47
N LYS A 102 2.11 16.71 6.05
CA LYS A 102 3.15 15.68 6.05
C LYS A 102 4.29 16.02 5.07
N SER A 103 3.95 16.53 3.88
CA SER A 103 4.94 16.99 2.89
C SER A 103 5.77 18.16 3.43
N LYS A 104 5.12 19.13 4.08
CA LYS A 104 5.76 20.29 4.70
C LYS A 104 6.67 19.91 5.87
N ALA A 105 6.23 18.99 6.73
CA ALA A 105 7.03 18.47 7.84
C ALA A 105 8.25 17.64 7.37
N ALA A 106 8.12 16.89 6.27
CA ALA A 106 9.24 16.15 5.69
C ALA A 106 10.27 17.05 4.98
N GLY A 107 9.84 18.22 4.47
CA GLY A 107 10.73 19.23 3.88
C GLY A 107 11.54 20.01 4.91
N SER A 108 10.98 20.27 6.10
CA SER A 108 11.64 21.02 7.17
C SER A 108 12.83 20.28 7.84
N ASN A 109 12.98 18.97 7.61
CA ASN A 109 14.00 18.14 8.28
C ASN A 109 15.28 17.95 7.43
N LYS A 110 15.46 18.76 6.38
CA LYS A 110 16.61 18.72 5.46
C LYS A 110 17.49 19.99 5.50
N GLU A 111 17.19 20.94 6.38
CA GLU A 111 17.91 22.22 6.49
C GLU A 111 18.85 22.32 7.71
N ASP A 112 19.03 21.23 8.47
CA ASP A 112 20.01 21.14 9.57
C ASP A 112 21.19 20.20 9.22
#